data_AF-A0A924V0B9-F1
#
_entry.id   AF-A0A924V0B9-F1
#
_cell.length_a   1.000
_cell.length_b   1.000
_cell.length_c   1.000
_cell.angle_alpha   90.00
_cell.angle_beta   90.00
_cell.angle_gamma   90.00
#
_symmetry.space_group_name_H-M   'P 1'
#
loop_
_entity.id
_entity.type
_entity.pdbx_description
1 polymer ?
#
loop_
_entity_poly.entity_id
_entity_poly.type
_entity_poly.pdbx_seq_one_letter_code
_entity_poly.pdbx_strand_id
1 'polypeptide(L)'
;GIIYKEKFKENDLAIAKLEQLLNNNPEEKLILPAMYNLYKLYQINGSNKAEVMKNRIVTQYPDSRYAQIINNTNPSVISAIDSPESVYNKWYKLFQQEQFVSVLENADALITQFSGEEIESKFELLKANVIGKLKGVTAYKNALQVVADNYPNSEEGKNALLILNDQIPFLEKMEFVTTDSNNWKILYQVGARDDKNTKGLEEKIKVFLASENLQKMYYSYDIYTDKGNFITIHGIKSKAYAENIVLVLEENIKYKITDAAIVVSGENYKVIQIKKNIETYLASKKQ
;
A
#
# COMPACT_ATOMS: atom_id res chain seq x y z
N GLY A 1 8.67 1.56 -25.11
CA GLY A 1 9.05 2.98 -25.08
C GLY A 1 9.61 3.34 -23.72
N ILE A 2 8.73 3.50 -22.73
CA ILE A 2 9.06 3.92 -21.36
C ILE A 2 10.15 3.03 -20.74
N ILE A 3 10.07 1.69 -20.83
CA ILE A 3 11.13 0.80 -20.33
C ILE A 3 12.51 1.13 -20.92
N TYR A 4 12.62 1.51 -22.20
CA TYR A 4 13.93 1.84 -22.79
C TYR A 4 14.51 3.14 -22.26
N LYS A 5 13.64 4.13 -22.02
CA LYS A 5 13.98 5.37 -21.32
C LYS A 5 14.40 5.08 -19.87
N GLU A 6 13.53 4.39 -19.13
CA GLU A 6 13.67 4.20 -17.69
C GLU A 6 14.70 3.15 -17.29
N LYS A 7 14.95 2.11 -18.11
CA LYS A 7 15.88 1.01 -17.79
C LYS A 7 17.24 1.14 -18.44
N PHE A 8 17.27 1.53 -19.72
CA PHE A 8 18.50 1.50 -20.51
C PHE A 8 19.05 2.90 -20.81
N LYS A 9 18.30 3.96 -20.50
CA LYS A 9 18.63 5.35 -20.89
C LYS A 9 18.84 5.50 -22.40
N GLU A 10 18.23 4.61 -23.19
CA GLU A 10 18.32 4.54 -24.64
C GLU A 10 17.23 5.43 -25.25
N ASN A 11 17.45 6.75 -25.23
CA ASN A 11 16.45 7.73 -25.66
C ASN A 11 15.99 7.51 -27.11
N ASP A 12 16.92 7.20 -28.02
CA ASP A 12 16.60 6.97 -29.43
C ASP A 12 15.73 5.72 -29.64
N LEU A 13 16.05 4.64 -28.91
CA LEU A 13 15.24 3.42 -28.96
C LEU A 13 13.87 3.63 -28.28
N ALA A 14 13.83 4.40 -27.19
CA ALA A 14 12.58 4.78 -26.55
C ALA A 14 11.67 5.57 -27.51
N ILE A 15 12.24 6.54 -28.24
CA ILE A 15 11.56 7.30 -29.29
C ILE A 15 11.01 6.33 -30.36
N ALA A 16 11.87 5.49 -30.96
CA ALA A 16 11.46 4.58 -32.02
C ALA A 16 10.32 3.66 -31.59
N LYS A 17 10.34 3.17 -30.34
CA LYS A 17 9.29 2.31 -29.80
C LYS A 17 7.99 3.04 -29.49
N LEU A 18 8.05 4.30 -29.05
CA LEU A 18 6.84 5.10 -28.83
C LEU A 18 6.23 5.56 -30.16
N GLU A 19 7.05 5.93 -31.15
CA GLU A 19 6.59 6.19 -32.52
C GLU A 19 5.90 4.95 -33.11
N GLN A 20 6.53 3.78 -32.96
CA GLN A 20 5.94 2.50 -33.39
C GLN A 20 4.60 2.22 -32.68
N LEU A 21 4.51 2.46 -31.37
CA LEU A 21 3.27 2.29 -30.61
C LEU A 21 2.15 3.18 -31.18
N LEU A 22 2.43 4.46 -31.42
CA LEU A 22 1.43 5.40 -31.94
C LEU A 22 0.99 5.09 -33.38
N ASN A 23 1.83 4.40 -34.16
CA ASN A 23 1.51 3.99 -35.52
C ASN A 23 0.70 2.67 -35.60
N ASN A 24 0.55 1.94 -34.49
CA ASN A 24 -0.03 0.60 -34.44
C ASN A 24 -1.40 0.55 -33.74
N ASN A 25 -2.22 1.59 -33.88
CA ASN A 25 -3.57 1.69 -33.29
C ASN A 25 -3.62 1.25 -31.81
N PRO A 26 -2.85 1.92 -30.92
CA PRO A 26 -2.79 1.51 -29.53
C PRO A 26 -4.13 1.79 -28.83
N GLU A 27 -4.35 1.14 -27.68
CA GLU A 27 -5.49 1.46 -26.81
C GLU A 27 -5.51 2.96 -26.49
N GLU A 28 -6.70 3.56 -26.47
CA GLU A 28 -6.88 5.02 -26.31
C GLU A 28 -6.14 5.58 -25.09
N LYS A 29 -6.19 4.85 -23.97
CA LYS A 29 -5.50 5.19 -22.71
C LYS A 29 -3.98 5.33 -22.85
N LEU A 30 -3.36 4.73 -23.88
CA LEU A 30 -1.92 4.74 -24.10
C LEU A 30 -1.47 5.87 -25.04
N ILE A 31 -2.38 6.44 -25.84
CA ILE A 31 -2.03 7.40 -26.90
C ILE A 31 -1.41 8.66 -26.31
N LEU A 32 -2.16 9.35 -25.43
CA LEU A 32 -1.77 10.64 -24.91
C LEU A 32 -0.52 10.56 -23.99
N PRO A 33 -0.39 9.58 -23.07
CA PRO A 33 0.84 9.38 -22.31
C PRO A 33 2.06 9.09 -23.23
N ALA A 34 1.88 8.32 -24.31
CA ALA A 34 2.95 8.05 -25.26
C ALA A 34 3.37 9.30 -26.05
N MET A 35 2.39 10.13 -26.46
CA MET A 35 2.65 11.42 -27.11
C MET A 35 3.43 12.36 -26.19
N TYR A 36 3.04 12.46 -24.92
CA TYR A 36 3.74 13.30 -23.94
C TYR A 36 5.18 12.83 -23.69
N ASN A 37 5.39 11.52 -23.50
CA ASN A 37 6.74 10.97 -23.34
C ASN A 37 7.61 11.20 -24.59
N LEU A 38 7.04 11.08 -25.80
CA LEU A 38 7.75 11.42 -27.03
C LEU A 38 8.14 12.89 -27.08
N TYR A 39 7.23 13.79 -26.72
CA TYR A 39 7.53 15.21 -26.63
C TYR A 39 8.75 15.45 -25.71
N LYS A 40 8.74 14.90 -24.50
CA LYS A 40 9.86 15.03 -23.55
C LYS A 40 11.17 14.45 -24.10
N LEU A 41 11.14 13.30 -24.76
CA LEU A 41 12.33 12.69 -25.36
C LEU A 41 12.86 13.51 -26.54
N TYR A 42 11.98 14.06 -27.38
CA TYR A 42 12.40 14.96 -28.47
C TYR A 42 13.02 16.24 -27.93
N GLN A 43 12.56 16.78 -26.79
CA GLN A 43 13.20 17.92 -26.14
C GLN A 43 14.62 17.57 -25.68
N ILE A 44 14.81 16.42 -25.04
CA ILE A 44 16.13 15.96 -24.58
C ILE A 44 17.11 15.83 -25.76
N ASN A 45 16.63 15.30 -26.89
CA ASN A 45 17.45 15.11 -28.09
C ASN A 45 17.56 16.37 -28.98
N GLY A 46 16.95 17.50 -28.61
CA GLY A 46 16.96 18.74 -29.41
C GLY A 46 16.26 18.62 -30.78
N SER A 47 15.31 17.70 -30.92
CA SER A 47 14.62 17.44 -32.19
C SER A 47 13.53 18.48 -32.48
N ASN A 48 13.46 18.97 -33.72
CA ASN A 48 12.35 19.80 -34.20
C ASN A 48 10.97 19.11 -34.10
N LYS A 49 10.95 17.77 -33.98
CA LYS A 49 9.72 17.00 -33.72
C LYS A 49 9.08 17.34 -32.37
N ALA A 50 9.82 17.92 -31.43
CA ALA A 50 9.29 18.35 -30.13
C ALA A 50 8.13 19.35 -30.31
N GLU A 51 8.33 20.40 -31.13
CA GLU A 51 7.30 21.43 -31.34
C GLU A 51 6.07 20.85 -32.07
N VAL A 52 6.29 19.93 -33.02
CA VAL A 52 5.21 19.21 -33.71
C VAL A 52 4.38 18.39 -32.74
N MET A 53 5.04 17.63 -31.86
CA MET A 53 4.36 16.79 -30.86
C MET A 53 3.62 17.64 -29.83
N LYS A 54 4.24 18.75 -29.37
CA LYS A 54 3.59 19.74 -28.50
C LYS A 54 2.31 20.26 -29.12
N ASN A 55 2.37 20.76 -30.36
CA ASN A 55 1.20 21.29 -31.06
C ASN A 55 0.10 20.23 -31.21
N ARG A 56 0.49 18.99 -31.52
CA ARG A 56 -0.46 17.87 -31.59
C ARG A 56 -1.16 17.61 -30.26
N ILE A 57 -0.42 17.58 -29.14
CA ILE A 57 -1.00 17.37 -27.81
C ILE A 57 -1.97 18.50 -27.45
N VAL A 58 -1.58 19.75 -27.60
CA VAL A 58 -2.40 20.90 -27.18
C VAL A 58 -3.62 21.12 -28.07
N THR A 59 -3.56 20.70 -29.34
CA THR A 59 -4.72 20.80 -30.26
C THR A 59 -5.67 19.61 -30.11
N GLN A 60 -5.16 18.38 -29.97
CA GLN A 60 -6.02 17.18 -29.89
C GLN A 60 -6.56 16.93 -28.49
N TYR A 61 -5.83 17.36 -27.46
CA TYR A 61 -6.17 17.14 -26.05
C TYR A 61 -6.06 18.44 -25.23
N PRO A 62 -6.73 19.53 -25.63
CA PRO A 62 -6.56 20.86 -25.05
C PRO A 62 -6.85 20.92 -23.55
N ASP A 63 -7.82 20.12 -23.08
CA ASP A 63 -8.24 20.08 -21.68
C ASP A 63 -7.40 19.10 -20.84
N SER A 64 -6.46 18.38 -21.46
CA SER A 64 -5.65 17.39 -20.75
C SER A 64 -4.63 18.03 -19.83
N ARG A 65 -4.28 17.30 -18.77
CA ARG A 65 -3.18 17.64 -17.87
C ARG A 65 -1.87 17.89 -18.62
N TYR A 66 -1.57 17.07 -19.63
CA TYR A 66 -0.36 17.27 -20.44
C TYR A 66 -0.38 18.57 -21.23
N ALA A 67 -1.53 18.95 -21.82
CA ALA A 67 -1.66 20.22 -22.53
C ALA A 67 -1.53 21.41 -21.58
N GLN A 68 -2.08 21.32 -20.37
CA GLN A 68 -1.89 22.35 -19.33
C GLN A 68 -0.41 22.50 -18.94
N ILE A 69 0.30 21.38 -18.72
CA ILE A 69 1.75 21.39 -18.44
C ILE A 69 2.54 22.01 -19.61
N ILE A 70 2.19 21.68 -20.85
CA ILE A 70 2.89 22.16 -22.05
C ILE A 70 2.65 23.66 -22.30
N ASN A 71 1.43 24.13 -22.09
CA ASN A 71 1.02 25.50 -22.42
C ASN A 71 1.48 26.56 -21.41
N ASN A 72 2.13 26.16 -20.31
CA ASN A 72 2.70 27.09 -19.32
C ASN A 72 1.71 28.18 -18.84
N THR A 73 0.44 27.82 -18.62
CA THR A 73 -0.52 28.71 -17.97
C THR A 73 -0.37 28.58 -16.45
N ASN A 74 0.62 29.31 -15.90
CA ASN A 74 0.86 29.57 -14.47
C ASN A 74 1.11 28.36 -13.53
N PRO A 75 2.36 28.20 -13.03
CA PRO A 75 2.63 27.38 -11.82
C PRO A 75 1.85 27.83 -10.58
N SER A 76 1.34 29.06 -10.59
CA SER A 76 0.56 29.71 -9.53
C SER A 76 -0.95 29.50 -9.63
N VAL A 77 -1.46 28.81 -10.67
CA VAL A 77 -2.90 28.45 -10.80
C VAL A 77 -3.12 26.94 -10.63
N ILE A 78 -2.06 26.13 -10.56
CA ILE A 78 -2.11 24.93 -9.74
C ILE A 78 -2.17 25.43 -8.31
N SER A 79 -3.39 25.69 -7.83
CA SER A 79 -3.60 25.94 -6.40
C SER A 79 -2.80 24.87 -5.65
N ALA A 80 -2.15 25.23 -4.54
CA ALA A 80 -1.38 24.30 -3.71
C ALA A 80 -2.19 23.07 -3.24
N ILE A 81 -3.48 23.02 -3.59
CA ILE A 81 -4.47 22.00 -3.30
C ILE A 81 -4.41 20.84 -4.33
N ASP A 82 -3.87 21.01 -5.55
CA ASP A 82 -3.93 19.99 -6.63
C ASP A 82 -2.62 19.73 -7.42
N SER A 83 -1.43 20.07 -6.89
CA SER A 83 -0.17 19.62 -7.52
C SER A 83 0.02 18.10 -7.37
N PRO A 84 0.77 17.42 -8.27
CA PRO A 84 1.15 16.01 -8.10
C PRO A 84 1.62 15.66 -6.69
N GLU A 85 2.49 16.50 -6.13
CA GLU A 85 3.05 16.34 -4.80
C GLU A 85 1.98 16.53 -3.73
N SER A 86 1.07 17.51 -3.87
CA SER A 86 -0.03 17.73 -2.94
C SER A 86 -0.99 16.54 -2.91
N VAL A 87 -1.33 16.01 -4.09
CA VAL A 87 -2.15 14.79 -4.23
C VAL A 87 -1.43 13.59 -3.62
N TYR A 88 -0.15 13.38 -3.93
CA TYR A 88 0.65 12.31 -3.33
C TYR A 88 0.68 12.42 -1.80
N ASN A 89 0.96 13.61 -1.26
CA ASN A 89 1.02 13.85 0.18
C ASN A 89 -0.32 13.56 0.87
N LYS A 90 -1.44 13.87 0.23
CA LYS A 90 -2.78 13.52 0.72
C LYS A 90 -2.93 11.99 0.86
N TRP A 91 -2.61 11.23 -0.19
CA TRP A 91 -2.74 9.78 -0.17
C TRP A 91 -1.72 9.08 0.73
N TYR A 92 -0.50 9.62 0.79
CA TYR A 92 0.53 9.16 1.70
C TYR A 92 0.13 9.39 3.17
N LYS A 93 -0.55 10.50 3.48
CA LYS A 93 -1.13 10.73 4.81
C LYS A 93 -2.19 9.69 5.17
N LEU A 94 -3.03 9.29 4.22
CA LEU A 94 -4.01 8.20 4.44
C LEU A 94 -3.31 6.85 4.68
N PHE A 95 -2.23 6.57 3.96
CA PHE A 95 -1.38 5.41 4.23
C PHE A 95 -0.77 5.45 5.64
N GLN A 96 -0.25 6.60 6.09
CA GLN A 96 0.26 6.77 7.46
C GLN A 96 -0.82 6.60 8.53
N GLN A 97 -2.09 6.91 8.19
CA GLN A 97 -3.26 6.69 9.03
C GLN A 97 -3.84 5.27 8.90
N GLU A 98 -3.12 4.36 8.25
CA GLU A 98 -3.50 2.97 8.03
C GLU A 98 -4.80 2.78 7.23
N GLN A 99 -5.22 3.79 6.47
CA GLN A 99 -6.37 3.71 5.56
C GLN A 99 -6.00 2.98 4.25
N PHE A 100 -5.38 1.81 4.38
CA PHE A 100 -4.79 1.05 3.29
C PHE A 100 -5.80 0.67 2.20
N VAL A 101 -7.03 0.29 2.57
CA VAL A 101 -8.07 -0.10 1.60
C VAL A 101 -8.41 1.06 0.67
N SER A 102 -8.66 2.25 1.24
CA SER A 102 -8.95 3.47 0.47
C SER A 102 -7.79 3.84 -0.46
N VAL A 103 -6.55 3.77 0.03
CA VAL A 103 -5.36 4.04 -0.80
C VAL A 103 -5.26 3.02 -1.95
N LEU A 104 -5.51 1.73 -1.69
CA LEU A 104 -5.43 0.70 -2.73
C LEU A 104 -6.50 0.88 -3.81
N GLU A 105 -7.74 1.16 -3.41
CA GLU A 105 -8.89 1.34 -4.33
C GLU A 105 -8.70 2.52 -5.28
N ASN A 106 -7.95 3.54 -4.87
CA ASN A 106 -7.71 4.73 -5.68
C ASN A 106 -6.35 4.77 -6.37
N ALA A 107 -5.42 3.86 -6.00
CA ALA A 107 -4.05 3.87 -6.52
C ALA A 107 -4.01 3.80 -8.06
N ASP A 108 -4.77 2.91 -8.68
CA ASP A 108 -4.76 2.74 -10.14
C ASP A 108 -5.26 3.98 -10.89
N ALA A 109 -6.28 4.65 -10.34
CA ALA A 109 -6.79 5.89 -10.90
C ALA A 109 -5.74 7.02 -10.82
N LEU A 110 -5.02 7.11 -9.69
CA LEU A 110 -3.95 8.09 -9.50
C LEU A 110 -2.76 7.84 -10.44
N ILE A 111 -2.34 6.58 -10.57
CA ILE A 111 -1.27 6.19 -11.50
C ILE A 111 -1.67 6.53 -12.94
N THR A 112 -2.93 6.26 -13.31
CA THR A 112 -3.45 6.62 -14.63
C THR A 112 -3.49 8.14 -14.83
N GLN A 113 -3.93 8.89 -13.82
CA GLN A 113 -4.02 10.35 -13.86
C GLN A 113 -2.65 11.02 -14.10
N PHE A 114 -1.58 10.47 -13.53
CA PHE A 114 -0.23 11.02 -13.60
C PHE A 114 0.71 10.23 -14.52
N SER A 115 0.17 9.44 -15.46
CA SER A 115 0.99 8.60 -16.32
C SER A 115 2.03 9.41 -17.10
N GLY A 116 3.26 8.93 -17.20
CA GLY A 116 4.37 9.62 -17.87
C GLY A 116 4.95 10.83 -17.11
N GLU A 117 4.40 11.23 -15.97
CA GLU A 117 5.00 12.21 -15.07
C GLU A 117 5.92 11.53 -14.05
N GLU A 118 6.91 12.25 -13.52
CA GLU A 118 7.88 11.69 -12.56
C GLU A 118 7.24 11.18 -11.26
N ILE A 119 6.10 11.74 -10.85
CA ILE A 119 5.35 11.33 -9.65
C ILE A 119 4.76 9.91 -9.75
N GLU A 120 4.62 9.37 -10.96
CA GLU A 120 3.98 8.07 -11.19
C GLU A 120 4.64 6.95 -10.38
N SER A 121 5.99 6.92 -10.36
CA SER A 121 6.77 5.92 -9.63
C SER A 121 6.51 5.97 -8.11
N LYS A 122 6.21 7.16 -7.56
CA LYS A 122 5.83 7.34 -6.15
C LYS A 122 4.48 6.69 -5.84
N PHE A 123 3.50 6.85 -6.71
CA PHE A 123 2.21 6.18 -6.54
C PHE A 123 2.31 4.66 -6.69
N GLU A 124 3.13 4.18 -7.63
CA GLU A 124 3.37 2.75 -7.80
C GLU A 124 4.06 2.12 -6.58
N LEU A 125 5.06 2.79 -5.99
CA LEU A 125 5.68 2.33 -4.75
C LEU A 125 4.71 2.39 -3.56
N LEU A 126 3.90 3.44 -3.45
CA LEU A 126 2.87 3.55 -2.42
C LEU A 126 1.86 2.39 -2.53
N LYS A 127 1.41 2.08 -3.74
CA LYS A 127 0.54 0.93 -4.03
C LYS A 127 1.20 -0.39 -3.61
N ALA A 128 2.48 -0.60 -3.95
CA ALA A 128 3.21 -1.81 -3.53
C ALA A 128 3.25 -1.95 -2.00
N ASN A 129 3.54 -0.86 -1.28
CA ASN A 129 3.55 -0.83 0.18
C ASN A 129 2.20 -1.20 0.78
N VAL A 130 1.11 -0.64 0.24
CA VAL A 130 -0.27 -0.94 0.64
C VAL A 130 -0.63 -2.40 0.37
N ILE A 131 -0.25 -2.93 -0.81
CA ILE A 131 -0.42 -4.35 -1.14
C ILE A 131 0.27 -5.23 -0.10
N GLY A 132 1.49 -4.89 0.33
CA GLY A 132 2.16 -5.66 1.38
C GLY A 132 1.43 -5.63 2.72
N LYS A 133 0.86 -4.47 3.09
CA LYS A 133 0.06 -4.34 4.31
C LYS A 133 -1.23 -5.16 4.30
N LEU A 134 -1.88 -5.32 3.15
CA LEU A 134 -3.18 -5.99 3.05
C LEU A 134 -3.11 -7.45 2.59
N LYS A 135 -2.15 -7.78 1.71
CA LYS A 135 -2.08 -9.07 1.00
C LYS A 135 -0.84 -9.89 1.35
N GLY A 136 0.05 -9.37 2.20
CA GLY A 136 1.19 -10.08 2.75
C GLY A 136 2.44 -10.08 1.87
N VAL A 137 3.50 -10.69 2.39
CA VAL A 137 4.87 -10.60 1.85
C VAL A 137 5.00 -11.09 0.39
N THR A 138 4.29 -12.14 0.00
CA THR A 138 4.35 -12.66 -1.37
C THR A 138 3.80 -11.65 -2.37
N ALA A 139 2.65 -11.05 -2.08
CA ALA A 139 2.06 -10.02 -2.92
C ALA A 139 2.91 -8.74 -2.92
N TYR A 140 3.51 -8.40 -1.78
CA TYR A 140 4.43 -7.27 -1.66
C TYR A 140 5.64 -7.40 -2.58
N LYS A 141 6.31 -8.56 -2.53
CA LYS A 141 7.45 -8.89 -3.38
C LYS A 141 7.13 -8.72 -4.86
N ASN A 142 6.00 -9.28 -5.30
CA ASN A 142 5.58 -9.16 -6.69
C ASN A 142 5.31 -7.71 -7.08
N ALA A 143 4.66 -6.93 -6.22
CA ALA A 143 4.39 -5.52 -6.48
C ALA A 143 5.70 -4.69 -6.52
N LEU A 144 6.63 -4.90 -5.59
CA LEU A 144 7.94 -4.26 -5.62
C LEU A 144 8.74 -4.61 -6.87
N GLN A 145 8.66 -5.86 -7.34
CA GLN A 145 9.33 -6.30 -8.56
C GLN A 145 8.82 -5.50 -9.77
N VAL A 146 7.51 -5.28 -9.87
CA VAL A 146 6.92 -4.42 -10.91
C VAL A 146 7.48 -2.99 -10.83
N VAL A 147 7.58 -2.41 -9.64
CA VAL A 147 8.15 -1.06 -9.45
C VAL A 147 9.62 -1.02 -9.87
N ALA A 148 10.42 -1.99 -9.43
CA ALA A 148 11.84 -2.09 -9.75
C ALA A 148 12.09 -2.29 -11.25
N ASP A 149 11.24 -3.08 -11.93
CA ASP A 149 11.39 -3.37 -13.37
C ASP A 149 10.95 -2.21 -14.26
N ASN A 150 9.88 -1.50 -13.86
CA ASN A 150 9.30 -0.42 -14.67
C ASN A 150 10.00 0.93 -14.46
N TYR A 151 10.53 1.19 -13.26
CA TYR A 151 11.16 2.48 -12.91
C TYR A 151 12.58 2.34 -12.33
N PRO A 152 13.48 1.50 -12.89
CA PRO A 152 14.77 1.17 -12.26
C PRO A 152 15.72 2.36 -12.05
N ASN A 153 15.56 3.45 -12.81
CA ASN A 153 16.37 4.66 -12.64
C ASN A 153 15.79 5.69 -11.65
N SER A 154 14.51 5.56 -11.27
CA SER A 154 13.87 6.42 -10.26
C SER A 154 14.39 6.14 -8.85
N GLU A 155 14.17 7.07 -7.91
CA GLU A 155 14.46 6.82 -6.50
C GLU A 155 13.59 5.68 -5.96
N GLU A 156 12.35 5.58 -6.41
CA GLU A 156 11.37 4.60 -5.98
C GLU A 156 11.71 3.18 -6.46
N GLY A 157 12.16 3.03 -7.71
CA GLY A 157 12.61 1.75 -8.24
C GLY A 157 13.88 1.25 -7.57
N LYS A 158 14.82 2.15 -7.27
CA LYS A 158 16.02 1.82 -6.47
C LYS A 158 15.64 1.40 -5.05
N ASN A 159 14.70 2.11 -4.43
CA ASN A 159 14.18 1.76 -3.11
C ASN A 159 13.50 0.38 -3.13
N ALA A 160 12.64 0.13 -4.13
CA ALA A 160 12.00 -1.17 -4.31
C ALA A 160 13.03 -2.31 -4.43
N LEU A 161 14.10 -2.09 -5.19
CA LEU A 161 15.19 -3.06 -5.32
C LEU A 161 15.94 -3.31 -3.99
N LEU A 162 16.19 -2.26 -3.20
CA LEU A 162 16.78 -2.41 -1.86
C LEU A 162 15.87 -3.24 -0.95
N ILE A 163 14.57 -2.96 -0.93
CA ILE A 163 13.60 -3.72 -0.13
C ILE A 163 13.56 -5.19 -0.58
N LEU A 164 13.55 -5.44 -1.89
CA LEU A 164 13.56 -6.79 -2.47
C LEU A 164 14.79 -7.60 -2.06
N ASN A 165 15.96 -6.96 -2.00
CA ASN A 165 17.22 -7.65 -1.69
C ASN A 165 17.44 -7.81 -0.18
N ASP A 166 17.08 -6.80 0.62
CA ASP A 166 17.50 -6.74 2.02
C ASP A 166 16.38 -7.17 2.98
N GLN A 167 15.13 -6.85 2.67
CA GLN A 167 14.01 -7.04 3.59
C GLN A 167 13.15 -8.26 3.24
N ILE A 168 12.77 -8.42 1.97
CA ILE A 168 11.89 -9.51 1.54
C ILE A 168 12.44 -10.90 1.93
N PRO A 169 13.73 -11.22 1.74
CA PRO A 169 14.24 -12.55 2.11
C PRO A 169 14.14 -12.82 3.62
N PHE A 170 14.29 -11.79 4.46
CA PHE A 170 14.07 -11.91 5.90
C PHE A 170 12.59 -12.16 6.22
N LEU A 171 11.69 -11.39 5.62
CA LEU A 171 10.25 -11.51 5.84
C LEU A 171 9.69 -12.87 5.37
N GLU A 172 10.17 -13.39 4.24
CA GLU A 172 9.77 -14.71 3.71
C GLU A 172 10.21 -15.86 4.64
N LYS A 173 11.39 -15.73 5.27
CA LYS A 173 11.94 -16.73 6.20
C LYS A 173 11.33 -16.71 7.60
N MET A 174 10.45 -15.77 7.92
CA MET A 174 9.83 -15.70 9.24
C MET A 174 8.87 -16.87 9.47
N GLU A 175 9.14 -17.70 10.47
CA GLU A 175 8.32 -18.86 10.81
C GLU A 175 7.70 -18.73 12.19
N PHE A 176 6.64 -19.50 12.45
CA PHE A 176 6.06 -19.57 13.78
C PHE A 176 7.05 -20.20 14.76
N VAL A 177 7.11 -19.62 15.96
CA VAL A 177 7.99 -20.06 17.04
C VAL A 177 7.17 -20.64 18.20
N THR A 178 7.78 -21.59 18.90
CA THR A 178 7.23 -22.24 20.10
C THR A 178 7.90 -21.78 21.39
N THR A 179 8.89 -20.89 21.30
CA THR A 179 9.63 -20.38 22.45
C THR A 179 8.74 -19.57 23.38
N ASP A 180 9.06 -19.60 24.68
CA ASP A 180 8.42 -18.76 25.67
C ASP A 180 8.55 -17.28 25.29
N SER A 181 7.47 -16.53 25.52
CA SER A 181 7.37 -15.11 25.22
C SER A 181 6.83 -14.37 26.43
N ASN A 182 7.33 -13.15 26.65
CA ASN A 182 6.81 -12.22 27.66
C ASN A 182 5.85 -11.18 27.05
N ASN A 183 5.40 -11.42 25.82
CA ASN A 183 4.57 -10.53 25.04
C ASN A 183 3.45 -11.35 24.37
N TRP A 184 2.34 -11.50 25.08
CA TRP A 184 1.17 -12.21 24.61
C TRP A 184 0.06 -11.25 24.21
N LYS A 185 -0.78 -11.72 23.30
CA LYS A 185 -1.90 -10.99 22.72
C LYS A 185 -3.13 -11.88 22.70
N ILE A 186 -4.28 -11.23 22.85
CA ILE A 186 -5.59 -11.84 22.59
C ILE A 186 -6.16 -11.12 21.37
N LEU A 187 -6.44 -11.88 20.32
CA LEU A 187 -7.03 -11.33 19.09
C LEU A 187 -8.48 -11.77 18.98
N TYR A 188 -9.32 -10.86 18.52
CA TYR A 188 -10.66 -11.16 18.03
C TYR A 188 -10.75 -10.74 16.57
N GLN A 189 -11.14 -11.67 15.70
CA GLN A 189 -11.39 -11.36 14.29
C GLN A 189 -12.66 -10.52 14.16
N VAL A 190 -12.56 -9.40 13.44
CA VAL A 190 -13.65 -8.44 13.25
C VAL A 190 -13.71 -7.94 11.80
N GLY A 191 -14.83 -7.33 11.44
CA GLY A 191 -15.01 -6.66 10.16
C GLY A 191 -14.46 -5.24 10.16
N ALA A 192 -15.13 -4.33 9.44
CA ALA A 192 -14.80 -2.91 9.44
C ALA A 192 -14.99 -2.30 10.84
N ARG A 193 -14.23 -1.24 11.16
CA ARG A 193 -14.25 -0.60 12.48
C ARG A 193 -15.60 0.03 12.82
N ASP A 194 -16.31 0.51 11.81
CA ASP A 194 -17.60 1.17 11.96
C ASP A 194 -18.78 0.20 12.01
N ASP A 195 -18.56 -1.09 11.74
CA ASP A 195 -19.55 -2.15 11.88
C ASP A 195 -20.09 -2.24 13.31
N LYS A 196 -21.39 -2.57 13.43
CA LYS A 196 -22.10 -2.61 14.70
C LYS A 196 -21.49 -3.65 15.65
N ASN A 197 -21.10 -4.82 15.15
CA ASN A 197 -20.54 -5.88 15.98
C ASN A 197 -19.12 -5.51 16.43
N THR A 198 -18.29 -4.97 15.53
CA THR A 198 -16.95 -4.47 15.86
C THR A 198 -16.99 -3.41 16.96
N LYS A 199 -17.87 -2.40 16.84
CA LYS A 199 -18.06 -1.36 17.87
C LYS A 199 -18.54 -1.94 19.19
N GLY A 200 -19.46 -2.90 19.15
CA GLY A 200 -19.96 -3.57 20.34
C GLY A 200 -18.88 -4.34 21.10
N LEU A 201 -18.00 -5.04 20.36
CA LEU A 201 -16.85 -5.73 20.92
C LEU A 201 -15.80 -4.74 21.48
N GLU A 202 -15.49 -3.67 20.73
CA GLU A 202 -14.56 -2.62 21.16
C GLU A 202 -15.01 -1.98 22.49
N GLU A 203 -16.30 -1.72 22.65
CA GLU A 203 -16.85 -1.14 23.87
C GLU A 203 -16.74 -2.10 25.07
N LYS A 204 -17.03 -3.39 24.88
CA LYS A 204 -16.84 -4.40 25.94
C LYS A 204 -15.39 -4.49 26.40
N ILE A 205 -14.44 -4.45 25.46
CA ILE A 205 -13.01 -4.46 25.77
C ILE A 205 -12.60 -3.21 26.53
N LYS A 206 -13.11 -2.02 26.18
CA LYS A 206 -12.89 -0.78 26.95
C LYS A 206 -13.40 -0.90 28.38
N VAL A 207 -14.62 -1.40 28.56
CA VAL A 207 -15.22 -1.59 29.90
C VAL A 207 -14.38 -2.55 30.73
N PHE A 208 -13.94 -3.68 30.15
CA PHE A 208 -13.04 -4.63 30.79
C PHE A 208 -11.76 -3.95 31.27
N LEU A 209 -11.03 -3.28 30.36
CA LEU A 209 -9.76 -2.62 30.67
C LEU A 209 -9.88 -1.54 31.75
N ALA A 210 -11.00 -0.80 31.76
CA ALA A 210 -11.28 0.20 32.80
C ALA A 210 -11.61 -0.43 34.16
N SER A 211 -12.33 -1.55 34.18
CA SER A 211 -12.81 -2.18 35.42
C SER A 211 -11.71 -2.88 36.23
N GLU A 212 -10.71 -3.44 35.54
CA GLU A 212 -9.66 -4.25 36.17
C GLU A 212 -8.41 -3.44 36.55
N ASN A 213 -8.42 -2.10 36.36
CA ASN A 213 -7.30 -1.19 36.63
C ASN A 213 -5.95 -1.69 36.04
N LEU A 214 -5.99 -2.29 34.85
CA LEU A 214 -4.85 -2.92 34.19
C LEU A 214 -3.96 -1.86 33.53
N GLN A 215 -3.23 -1.08 34.32
CA GLN A 215 -2.50 0.12 33.87
C GLN A 215 -1.44 -0.11 32.76
N LYS A 216 -1.14 -1.36 32.40
CA LYS A 216 -0.20 -1.72 31.34
C LYS A 216 -0.85 -2.38 30.11
N MET A 217 -2.14 -2.72 30.19
CA MET A 217 -2.87 -3.29 29.07
C MET A 217 -3.59 -2.19 28.29
N TYR A 218 -3.64 -2.39 26.99
CA TYR A 218 -4.35 -1.53 26.06
C TYR A 218 -4.86 -2.39 24.93
N TYR A 219 -5.77 -1.85 24.13
CA TYR A 219 -6.23 -2.51 22.92
C TYR A 219 -5.88 -1.69 21.68
N SER A 220 -5.84 -2.34 20.54
CA SER A 220 -5.77 -1.70 19.22
C SER A 220 -6.77 -2.34 18.26
N TYR A 221 -7.08 -1.61 17.20
CA TYR A 221 -7.74 -2.13 16.01
C TYR A 221 -6.67 -2.28 14.94
N ASP A 222 -6.35 -3.52 14.59
CA ASP A 222 -5.25 -3.83 13.68
C ASP A 222 -5.80 -4.23 12.31
N ILE A 223 -5.41 -3.49 11.27
CA ILE A 223 -5.76 -3.83 9.89
C ILE A 223 -5.07 -5.15 9.52
N TYR A 224 -5.85 -6.14 9.07
CA TYR A 224 -5.29 -7.43 8.68
C TYR A 224 -5.37 -7.67 7.17
N THR A 225 -6.54 -7.54 6.57
CA THR A 225 -6.75 -7.70 5.12
C THR A 225 -7.71 -6.62 4.64
N ASP A 226 -8.10 -6.66 3.37
CA ASP A 226 -9.17 -5.82 2.84
C ASP A 226 -10.54 -6.09 3.49
N LYS A 227 -10.74 -7.27 4.11
CA LYS A 227 -12.04 -7.72 4.63
C LYS A 227 -12.07 -8.04 6.11
N GLY A 228 -11.02 -8.66 6.63
CA GLY A 228 -10.87 -9.04 8.04
C GLY A 228 -9.85 -8.17 8.75
N ASN A 229 -10.12 -7.84 10.01
CA ASN A 229 -9.28 -7.06 10.91
C ASN A 229 -9.25 -7.73 12.29
N PHE A 230 -8.47 -7.17 13.21
CA PHE A 230 -8.45 -7.64 14.61
C PHE A 230 -8.77 -6.51 15.58
N ILE A 231 -9.47 -6.84 16.65
CA ILE A 231 -9.28 -6.13 17.92
C ILE A 231 -8.26 -6.95 18.72
N THR A 232 -7.15 -6.30 19.09
CA THR A 232 -6.03 -6.92 19.78
C THR A 232 -5.91 -6.36 21.19
N ILE A 233 -5.81 -7.23 22.20
CA ILE A 233 -5.44 -6.83 23.57
C ILE A 233 -3.94 -7.07 23.76
N HIS A 234 -3.25 -6.07 24.33
CA HIS A 234 -1.80 -6.01 24.51
C HIS A 234 -1.41 -5.95 25.98
N GLY A 235 -0.11 -6.10 26.25
CA GLY A 235 0.48 -5.91 27.58
C GLY A 235 0.47 -7.17 28.46
N ILE A 236 0.17 -8.33 27.88
CA ILE A 236 0.04 -9.59 28.61
C ILE A 236 1.40 -10.31 28.66
N LYS A 237 1.82 -10.77 29.84
CA LYS A 237 3.17 -11.29 30.07
C LYS A 237 3.31 -12.81 29.94
N SER A 238 2.22 -13.56 29.93
CA SER A 238 2.27 -15.01 29.80
C SER A 238 1.04 -15.55 29.08
N LYS A 239 1.19 -16.72 28.48
CA LYS A 239 0.08 -17.46 27.84
C LYS A 239 -1.05 -17.75 28.82
N ALA A 240 -0.70 -18.32 29.97
CA ALA A 240 -1.67 -18.70 31.00
C ALA A 240 -2.49 -17.48 31.48
N TYR A 241 -1.86 -16.31 31.59
CA TYR A 241 -2.58 -15.10 31.96
C TYR A 241 -3.49 -14.60 30.84
N ALA A 242 -3.07 -14.70 29.57
CA ALA A 242 -3.94 -14.39 28.44
C ALA A 242 -5.17 -15.32 28.41
N GLU A 243 -4.97 -16.62 28.62
CA GLU A 243 -6.05 -17.62 28.68
C GLU A 243 -7.01 -17.35 29.83
N ASN A 244 -6.50 -16.96 31.02
CA ASN A 244 -7.35 -16.58 32.14
C ASN A 244 -8.19 -15.32 31.84
N ILE A 245 -7.62 -14.33 31.15
CA ILE A 245 -8.36 -13.15 30.71
C ILE A 245 -9.50 -13.53 29.75
N VAL A 246 -9.25 -14.46 28.82
CA VAL A 246 -10.29 -14.96 27.91
C VAL A 246 -11.46 -15.56 28.72
N LEU A 247 -11.19 -16.41 29.71
CA LEU A 247 -12.23 -16.97 30.58
C LEU A 247 -13.04 -15.88 31.32
N VAL A 248 -12.37 -14.87 31.87
CA VAL A 248 -13.03 -13.74 32.53
C VAL A 248 -13.95 -12.98 31.56
N LEU A 249 -13.49 -12.75 30.33
CA LEU A 249 -14.28 -12.08 29.29
C LEU A 249 -15.49 -12.92 28.85
N GLU A 250 -15.41 -14.25 28.89
CA GLU A 250 -16.51 -15.16 28.52
C GLU A 250 -17.60 -15.27 29.60
N GLU A 251 -17.28 -15.03 30.87
CA GLU A 251 -18.21 -15.24 31.99
C GLU A 251 -18.81 -13.94 32.55
N ASN A 252 -18.10 -12.81 32.45
CA ASN A 252 -18.51 -11.59 33.15
C ASN A 252 -19.77 -10.94 32.53
N ILE A 253 -20.81 -10.77 33.34
CA ILE A 253 -22.12 -10.23 32.92
C ILE A 253 -22.01 -8.81 32.33
N LYS A 254 -21.05 -7.98 32.77
CA LYS A 254 -20.94 -6.58 32.34
C LYS A 254 -20.33 -6.41 30.95
N TYR A 255 -19.42 -7.30 30.56
CA TYR A 255 -18.62 -7.16 29.34
C TYR A 255 -18.42 -8.50 28.62
N LYS A 256 -19.41 -9.39 28.72
CA LYS A 256 -19.36 -10.74 28.14
C LYS A 256 -19.02 -10.73 26.65
N ILE A 257 -17.94 -11.40 26.27
CA ILE A 257 -17.53 -11.64 24.88
C ILE A 257 -17.62 -13.14 24.61
N THR A 258 -18.38 -13.51 23.58
CA THR A 258 -18.54 -14.92 23.15
C THR A 258 -17.85 -15.19 21.81
N ASP A 259 -17.29 -14.15 21.20
CA ASP A 259 -16.50 -14.24 19.98
C ASP A 259 -15.24 -15.07 20.25
N ALA A 260 -14.84 -15.89 19.28
CA ALA A 260 -13.69 -16.77 19.43
C ALA A 260 -12.39 -15.97 19.62
N ALA A 261 -11.76 -16.10 20.78
CA ALA A 261 -10.49 -15.48 21.09
C ALA A 261 -9.30 -16.30 20.54
N ILE A 262 -8.28 -15.61 20.06
CA ILE A 262 -7.02 -16.21 19.61
C ILE A 262 -5.89 -15.72 20.51
N VAL A 263 -5.36 -16.61 21.35
CA VAL A 263 -4.19 -16.32 22.20
C VAL A 263 -2.91 -16.62 21.43
N VAL A 264 -2.07 -15.59 21.26
CA VAL A 264 -0.86 -15.69 20.44
C VAL A 264 0.29 -14.87 21.02
N SER A 265 1.53 -15.35 20.85
CA SER A 265 2.72 -14.56 21.20
C SER A 265 2.94 -13.42 20.20
N GLY A 266 3.61 -12.36 20.62
CA GLY A 266 3.92 -11.21 19.77
C GLY A 266 4.76 -11.57 18.55
N GLU A 267 5.67 -12.53 18.71
CA GLU A 267 6.51 -13.07 17.64
C GLU A 267 5.65 -13.74 16.56
N ASN A 268 4.74 -14.63 16.97
CA ASN A 268 3.83 -15.31 16.05
C ASN A 268 2.81 -14.35 15.45
N TYR A 269 2.35 -13.35 16.21
CA TYR A 269 1.46 -12.32 15.68
C TYR A 269 2.12 -11.51 14.56
N LYS A 270 3.42 -11.21 14.69
CA LYS A 270 4.19 -10.56 13.63
C LYS A 270 4.23 -11.43 12.36
N VAL A 271 4.43 -12.74 12.49
CA VAL A 271 4.38 -13.68 11.36
C VAL A 271 3.00 -13.68 10.72
N ILE A 272 1.93 -13.78 11.52
CA ILE A 272 0.53 -13.72 11.05
C ILE A 272 0.30 -12.46 10.21
N GLN A 273 0.71 -11.29 10.72
CA GLN A 273 0.51 -10.02 10.05
C GLN A 273 1.31 -9.88 8.75
N ILE A 274 2.54 -10.39 8.71
CA ILE A 274 3.41 -10.30 7.52
C ILE A 274 2.99 -11.29 6.43
N LYS A 275 2.67 -12.52 6.82
CA LYS A 275 2.36 -13.61 5.88
C LYS A 275 0.87 -13.74 5.57
N LYS A 276 0.00 -13.04 6.31
CA LYS A 276 -1.47 -13.13 6.19
C LYS A 276 -1.97 -14.58 6.28
N ASN A 277 -1.39 -15.35 7.21
CA ASN A 277 -1.57 -16.80 7.34
C ASN A 277 -2.18 -17.23 8.69
N ILE A 278 -3.19 -16.50 9.18
CA ILE A 278 -3.85 -16.81 10.46
C ILE A 278 -4.41 -18.24 10.47
N GLU A 279 -5.00 -18.70 9.37
CA GLU A 279 -5.55 -20.06 9.28
C GLU A 279 -4.47 -21.15 9.44
N THR A 280 -3.27 -20.91 8.89
CA THR A 280 -2.13 -21.80 9.09
C THR A 280 -1.69 -21.84 10.55
N TYR A 281 -1.68 -20.68 11.23
CA TYR A 281 -1.42 -20.62 12.66
C TYR A 281 -2.44 -21.43 13.46
N LEU A 282 -3.74 -21.23 13.20
CA LEU A 282 -4.82 -21.92 13.90
C LEU A 282 -4.77 -23.43 13.66
N ALA A 283 -4.44 -23.88 12.45
CA ALA A 283 -4.29 -25.29 12.13
C ALA A 283 -3.13 -25.93 12.91
N SER A 284 -2.00 -25.23 13.05
CA SER A 284 -0.83 -25.72 13.80
C SER A 284 -1.06 -25.89 15.31
N LYS A 285 -2.13 -25.30 15.86
CA LYS A 285 -2.52 -25.46 17.28
C LYS A 285 -3.41 -26.67 17.54
N LYS A 286 -3.92 -27.32 16.49
CA LYS A 286 -4.78 -28.51 16.60
C LYS A 286 -3.99 -29.83 16.51
N GLN A 287 -2.69 -29.75 16.24
CA GLN A 287 -1.75 -30.87 16.23
C GLN A 287 -1.02 -30.94 17.57
#